data_AF-A0A518G3H9-F1
#
_entry.id   AF-A0A518G3H9-F1
#
_cell.length_a   1.000
_cell.length_b   1.000
_cell.length_c   1.000
_cell.angle_alpha   90.00
_cell.angle_beta   90.00
_cell.angle_gamma   90.00
#
_symmetry.space_group_name_H-M   'P 1'
#
loop_
_entity.id
_entity.type
_entity.pdbx_description
1 polymer ?
#
loop_
_entity_poly.entity_id
_entity_poly.type
_entity_poly.pdbx_seq_one_letter_code
_entity_poly.pdbx_strand_id
1 'polypeptide(L)'
;MSRASWLQKIYWNYLGKPVQERALFKVLLENSISSILEIGVGDGSRMKRIAQLVQLSPGCEQLRYIGTDEFESASDGLHLSLKQAHQLASQLGFKASLIPGDAPAALPRVAHKLGAADLVLVNGGIDLLHPCSGGVGIWLNRVAHDETIILACQEIGEELVHVDSRNMELPSRIAA
;
A
#
# COMPACT_ATOMS: atom_id res chain seq x y z
N MET A 1 -8.25 23.34 3.40
CA MET A 1 -7.21 22.30 3.47
C MET A 1 -5.99 22.84 2.76
N SER A 2 -4.90 23.07 3.50
CA SER A 2 -3.69 23.69 2.94
C SER A 2 -3.06 22.73 1.95
N ARG A 3 -3.03 23.10 0.67
CA ARG A 3 -2.19 22.46 -0.35
C ARG A 3 -0.79 22.31 0.26
N ALA A 4 -0.25 21.10 0.27
CA ALA A 4 1.13 20.88 0.72
C ALA A 4 2.02 21.93 0.06
N SER A 5 2.78 22.67 0.88
CA SER A 5 3.57 23.81 0.41
C SER A 5 4.42 23.35 -0.78
N TRP A 6 4.49 24.14 -1.84
CA TRP A 6 5.24 23.78 -3.05
C TRP A 6 6.68 23.34 -2.72
N LEU A 7 7.28 23.92 -1.69
CA LEU A 7 8.59 23.52 -1.13
C LEU A 7 8.57 22.11 -0.52
N GLN A 8 7.50 21.73 0.17
CA GLN A 8 7.32 20.39 0.72
C GLN A 8 7.20 19.36 -0.41
N LYS A 9 6.51 19.70 -1.50
CA LYS A 9 6.43 18.83 -2.68
C LYS A 9 7.80 18.60 -3.33
N ILE A 10 8.59 19.66 -3.51
CA ILE A 10 9.95 19.56 -4.05
C ILE A 10 10.83 18.75 -3.11
N TYR A 11 10.76 19.00 -1.81
CA TYR A 11 11.55 18.26 -0.83
C TYR A 11 11.26 16.77 -0.92
N TRP A 12 9.99 16.34 -0.86
CA TRP A 12 9.67 14.91 -0.88
C TRP A 12 9.92 14.24 -2.24
N ASN A 13 9.73 14.96 -3.35
CA ASN A 13 10.01 14.39 -4.68
C ASN A 13 11.51 14.24 -4.98
N TYR A 14 12.36 15.13 -4.47
CA TYR A 14 13.80 15.14 -4.82
C TYR A 14 14.72 14.76 -3.65
N LEU A 15 14.44 15.25 -2.46
CA LEU A 15 15.26 15.10 -1.24
C LEU A 15 14.70 14.09 -0.23
N GLY A 16 13.46 13.62 -0.44
CA GLY A 16 12.81 12.62 0.39
C GLY A 16 13.60 11.32 0.38
N LYS A 17 13.94 10.83 1.58
CA LYS A 17 14.52 9.50 1.80
C LYS A 17 13.43 8.59 2.39
N PRO A 18 13.35 7.31 2.00
CA PRO A 18 14.20 6.60 1.03
C PRO A 18 13.89 6.95 -0.43
N VAL A 19 14.91 6.91 -1.30
CA VAL A 19 14.78 7.18 -2.76
C VAL A 19 13.82 6.19 -3.42
N GLN A 20 13.80 4.98 -2.89
CA GLN A 20 12.99 3.86 -3.32
C GLN A 20 11.48 4.10 -3.18
N GLU A 21 11.06 5.04 -2.32
CA GLU A 21 9.64 5.37 -2.11
C GLU A 21 9.23 6.67 -2.81
N ARG A 22 10.05 7.23 -3.70
CA ARG A 22 9.71 8.48 -4.41
C ARG A 22 8.41 8.39 -5.20
N ALA A 23 8.13 7.24 -5.82
CA ALA A 23 6.86 7.01 -6.51
C ALA A 23 5.67 7.13 -5.54
N LEU A 24 5.80 6.57 -4.33
CA LEU A 24 4.80 6.70 -3.27
C LEU A 24 4.58 8.16 -2.86
N PHE A 25 5.65 8.91 -2.63
CA PHE A 25 5.53 10.33 -2.25
C PHE A 25 4.83 11.14 -3.33
N LYS A 26 5.18 10.91 -4.60
CA LYS A 26 4.54 11.57 -5.73
C LYS A 26 3.04 11.27 -5.76
N VAL A 27 2.65 10.00 -5.65
CA VAL A 27 1.25 9.57 -5.65
C VAL A 27 0.46 10.22 -4.51
N LEU A 28 1.00 10.22 -3.28
CA LEU A 28 0.34 10.82 -2.11
C LEU A 28 0.17 12.35 -2.23
N LEU A 29 1.07 13.02 -2.95
CA LEU A 29 1.04 14.47 -3.12
C LEU A 29 0.17 14.95 -4.30
N GLU A 30 -0.08 14.07 -5.26
CA GLU A 30 -0.83 14.35 -6.50
C GLU A 30 -2.28 13.84 -6.43
N ASN A 31 -2.55 12.80 -5.66
CA ASN A 31 -3.86 12.16 -5.58
C ASN A 31 -4.49 12.32 -4.20
N SER A 32 -5.82 12.43 -4.18
CA SER A 32 -6.58 12.32 -2.93
C SER A 32 -6.96 10.87 -2.68
N ILE A 33 -6.59 10.35 -1.51
CA ILE A 33 -6.67 8.92 -1.17
C ILE A 33 -7.57 8.75 0.05
N SER A 34 -8.52 7.83 -0.06
CA SER A 34 -9.43 7.44 1.03
C SER A 34 -9.07 6.09 1.64
N SER A 35 -8.41 5.22 0.87
CA SER A 35 -8.04 3.87 1.29
C SER A 35 -6.67 3.43 0.78
N ILE A 36 -5.90 2.76 1.65
CA ILE A 36 -4.60 2.18 1.34
C ILE A 36 -4.56 0.72 1.78
N LEU A 37 -4.10 -0.15 0.88
CA LEU A 37 -3.69 -1.50 1.18
C LEU A 37 -2.17 -1.59 1.13
N GLU A 38 -1.53 -2.04 2.20
CA GLU A 38 -0.10 -2.26 2.29
C GLU A 38 0.20 -3.74 2.58
N ILE A 39 1.02 -4.36 1.73
CA ILE A 39 1.52 -5.72 1.87
C ILE A 39 3.00 -5.63 2.24
N GLY A 40 3.37 -6.17 3.41
CA GLY A 40 4.71 -6.03 3.98
C GLY A 40 4.90 -4.65 4.62
N VAL A 41 4.29 -4.45 5.80
CA VAL A 41 4.30 -3.20 6.58
C VAL A 41 5.67 -2.94 7.21
N GLY A 42 6.40 -3.99 7.58
CA GLY A 42 7.73 -3.90 8.16
C GLY A 42 7.75 -3.19 9.52
N ASP A 43 8.62 -2.20 9.62
CA ASP A 43 8.87 -1.40 10.84
C ASP A 43 7.84 -0.26 11.05
N GLY A 44 6.88 -0.10 10.14
CA GLY A 44 5.88 0.97 10.17
C GLY A 44 6.44 2.37 9.85
N SER A 45 7.69 2.50 9.41
CA SER A 45 8.26 3.78 8.97
C SER A 45 7.52 4.32 7.75
N ARG A 46 7.07 3.45 6.84
CA ARG A 46 6.24 3.82 5.68
C ARG A 46 4.90 4.39 6.10
N MET A 47 4.22 3.74 7.05
CA MET A 47 2.96 4.19 7.63
C MET A 47 3.04 5.62 8.18
N LYS A 48 4.14 5.98 8.86
CA LYS A 48 4.39 7.35 9.34
C LYS A 48 4.53 8.35 8.20
N ARG A 49 5.26 8.00 7.13
CA ARG A 49 5.43 8.86 5.95
C ARG A 49 4.11 9.08 5.21
N ILE A 50 3.31 8.03 5.07
CA ILE A 50 1.96 8.12 4.52
C ILE A 50 1.14 9.14 5.32
N ALA A 51 1.15 9.05 6.65
CA ALA A 51 0.37 9.97 7.50
C ALA A 51 0.75 11.44 7.32
N GLN A 52 2.02 11.70 7.02
CA GLN A 52 2.54 13.06 6.82
C GLN A 52 2.19 13.64 5.44
N LEU A 53 1.99 12.79 4.43
CA LEU A 53 1.90 13.19 3.03
C LEU A 53 0.52 13.01 2.41
N VAL A 54 -0.28 12.08 2.95
CA VAL A 54 -1.57 11.72 2.38
C VAL A 54 -2.51 12.92 2.37
N GLN A 55 -3.14 13.14 1.22
CA GLN A 55 -4.26 14.05 1.09
C GLN A 55 -5.55 13.23 1.10
N LEU A 56 -6.39 13.41 2.11
CA LEU A 56 -7.66 12.69 2.20
C LEU A 56 -8.64 13.16 1.12
N SER A 57 -9.36 12.23 0.52
CA SER A 57 -10.46 12.54 -0.40
C SER A 57 -11.54 13.39 0.27
N PRO A 58 -12.19 14.33 -0.45
CA PRO A 58 -13.25 15.15 0.11
C PRO A 58 -14.34 14.30 0.78
N GLY A 59 -14.73 14.65 2.01
CA GLY A 59 -15.71 13.89 2.79
C GLY A 59 -15.14 12.67 3.54
N CYS A 60 -13.84 12.39 3.42
CA CYS A 60 -13.18 11.35 4.20
C CYS A 60 -12.52 11.95 5.45
N GLU A 61 -12.99 11.57 6.64
CA GLU A 61 -12.44 12.07 7.92
C GLU A 61 -11.17 11.32 8.35
N GLN A 62 -11.04 10.05 7.98
CA GLN A 62 -9.94 9.18 8.36
C GLN A 62 -9.54 8.27 7.21
N LEU A 63 -8.22 8.12 7.02
CA LEU A 63 -7.67 7.17 6.05
C LEU A 63 -8.01 5.73 6.47
N ARG A 64 -8.63 4.97 5.57
CA ARG A 64 -8.80 3.52 5.77
C ARG A 64 -7.50 2.83 5.41
N TYR A 65 -6.77 2.33 6.40
CA TYR A 65 -5.49 1.67 6.20
C TYR A 65 -5.63 0.17 6.46
N ILE A 66 -5.26 -0.67 5.51
CA ILE A 66 -5.19 -2.11 5.71
C ILE A 66 -3.76 -2.57 5.48
N GLY A 67 -3.17 -3.19 6.50
CA GLY A 67 -1.82 -3.73 6.44
C GLY A 67 -1.84 -5.24 6.59
N THR A 68 -1.11 -5.95 5.76
CA THR A 68 -0.85 -7.38 5.95
C THR A 68 0.64 -7.64 6.07
N ASP A 69 0.99 -8.46 7.05
CA ASP A 69 2.38 -8.79 7.36
C ASP A 69 2.44 -10.06 8.24
N GLU A 70 3.61 -10.67 8.30
CA GLU A 70 3.90 -11.75 9.23
C GLU A 70 3.98 -11.24 10.68
N PHE A 71 4.26 -9.94 10.88
CA PHE A 71 4.36 -9.27 12.19
C PHE A 71 5.24 -10.07 13.18
N GLU A 72 4.63 -10.64 14.23
CA GLU A 72 5.30 -11.44 15.26
C GLU A 72 5.82 -12.79 14.74
N SER A 73 5.35 -13.24 13.58
CA SER A 73 5.79 -14.48 12.93
C SER A 73 7.02 -14.27 12.03
N ALA A 74 7.40 -13.01 11.76
CA ALA A 74 8.56 -12.72 10.95
C ALA A 74 9.84 -13.15 11.68
N SER A 75 10.71 -13.88 10.98
CA SER A 75 11.89 -14.52 11.56
C SER A 75 13.07 -13.55 11.78
N ASP A 76 12.97 -12.31 11.29
CA ASP A 76 14.08 -11.37 11.17
C ASP A 76 14.17 -10.33 12.30
N GLY A 77 13.19 -10.30 13.21
CA GLY A 77 13.17 -9.43 14.39
C GLY A 77 13.06 -7.91 14.09
N LEU A 78 12.86 -7.53 12.82
CA LEU A 78 12.76 -6.13 12.37
C LEU A 78 11.30 -5.66 12.20
N HIS A 79 10.35 -6.59 12.26
CA HIS A 79 8.94 -6.31 12.07
C HIS A 79 8.25 -5.84 13.36
N LEU A 80 7.28 -4.93 13.21
CA LEU A 80 6.42 -4.53 14.32
C LEU A 80 5.56 -5.70 14.80
N SER A 81 5.28 -5.77 16.09
CA SER A 81 4.19 -6.62 16.57
C SER A 81 2.84 -6.09 16.09
N LEU A 82 1.86 -6.99 15.94
CA LEU A 82 0.50 -6.61 15.52
C LEU A 82 -0.08 -5.51 16.43
N LYS A 83 0.21 -5.61 17.74
CA LYS A 83 -0.19 -4.59 18.73
C LYS A 83 0.50 -3.26 18.50
N GLN A 84 1.82 -3.24 18.28
CA GLN A 84 2.57 -2.01 18.03
C GLN A 84 2.13 -1.33 16.73
N ALA A 85 1.91 -2.10 15.67
CA ALA A 85 1.43 -1.58 14.41
C ALA A 85 0.01 -0.98 14.55
N HIS A 86 -0.89 -1.62 15.31
CA HIS A 86 -2.21 -1.05 15.61
C HIS A 86 -2.13 0.23 16.44
N GLN A 87 -1.27 0.25 17.46
CA GLN A 87 -1.03 1.45 18.28
C GLN A 87 -0.48 2.60 17.45
N LEU A 88 0.51 2.33 16.60
CA LEU A 88 1.10 3.32 15.70
C LEU A 88 0.04 3.89 14.76
N ALA A 89 -0.74 3.03 14.09
CA ALA A 89 -1.75 3.49 13.16
C ALA A 89 -2.85 4.33 13.84
N SER A 90 -3.25 3.96 15.06
CA SER A 90 -4.18 4.75 15.86
C SER A 90 -3.61 6.11 16.26
N GLN A 91 -2.32 6.19 16.61
CA GLN A 91 -1.65 7.46 16.92
C GLN A 91 -1.55 8.37 15.70
N LEU A 92 -1.45 7.79 14.50
CA LEU A 92 -1.43 8.51 13.22
C LEU A 92 -2.84 8.91 12.74
N GLY A 93 -3.90 8.55 13.47
CA GLY A 93 -5.28 8.89 13.13
C GLY A 93 -5.90 8.03 12.02
N PHE A 94 -5.31 6.86 11.74
CA PHE A 94 -5.80 5.95 10.72
C PHE A 94 -6.89 5.02 11.25
N LYS A 95 -7.88 4.72 10.40
CA LYS A 95 -8.80 3.61 10.62
C LYS A 95 -8.14 2.33 10.13
N ALA A 96 -7.24 1.80 10.96
CA ALA A 96 -6.38 0.69 10.60
C ALA A 96 -7.00 -0.69 10.84
N SER A 97 -6.83 -1.59 9.88
CA SER A 97 -7.12 -3.01 10.01
C SER A 97 -5.88 -3.80 9.63
N LEU A 98 -5.19 -4.36 10.61
CA LEU A 98 -4.02 -5.18 10.37
C LEU A 98 -4.42 -6.65 10.36
N ILE A 99 -3.96 -7.38 9.35
CA ILE A 99 -4.27 -8.80 9.17
C ILE A 99 -2.95 -9.56 9.27
N PRO A 100 -2.74 -10.36 10.32
CA PRO A 100 -1.53 -11.18 10.42
C PRO A 100 -1.60 -12.36 9.45
N GLY A 101 -0.46 -12.64 8.82
CA GLY A 101 -0.28 -13.77 7.92
C GLY A 101 0.58 -13.40 6.71
N ASP A 102 1.02 -14.43 5.99
CA ASP A 102 1.65 -14.23 4.70
C ASP A 102 0.69 -13.50 3.73
N ALA A 103 1.28 -12.82 2.74
CA ALA A 103 0.51 -12.09 1.75
C ALA A 103 -0.59 -12.95 1.07
N PRO A 104 -0.32 -14.18 0.57
CA PRO A 104 -1.35 -14.97 -0.11
C PRO A 104 -2.51 -15.44 0.79
N ALA A 105 -2.30 -15.72 2.09
CA ALA A 105 -3.39 -16.13 2.97
C ALA A 105 -4.19 -14.95 3.53
N ALA A 106 -3.57 -13.76 3.64
CA ALA A 106 -4.23 -12.57 4.18
C ALA A 106 -5.03 -11.79 3.12
N LEU A 107 -4.56 -11.77 1.86
CA LEU A 107 -5.23 -11.08 0.75
C LEU A 107 -6.71 -11.43 0.54
N PRO A 108 -7.16 -12.71 0.64
CA PRO A 108 -8.59 -13.03 0.60
C PRO A 108 -9.40 -12.28 1.68
N ARG A 109 -8.86 -12.18 2.90
CA ARG A 109 -9.51 -11.49 4.02
C ARG A 109 -9.53 -9.98 3.80
N VAL A 110 -8.47 -9.43 3.22
CA VAL A 110 -8.40 -8.02 2.81
C VAL A 110 -9.47 -7.72 1.77
N ALA A 111 -9.58 -8.54 0.72
CA ALA A 111 -10.54 -8.34 -0.37
C ALA A 111 -11.98 -8.29 0.14
N HIS A 112 -12.34 -9.17 1.08
CA HIS A 112 -13.65 -9.17 1.72
C HIS A 112 -13.91 -7.94 2.61
N LYS A 113 -12.87 -7.32 3.18
CA LYS A 113 -13.01 -6.23 4.16
C LYS A 113 -12.94 -4.84 3.52
N LEU A 114 -12.06 -4.64 2.54
CA LEU A 114 -11.86 -3.36 1.88
C LEU A 114 -12.79 -3.18 0.67
N GLY A 115 -13.04 -4.26 -0.08
CA GLY A 115 -13.64 -4.20 -1.41
C GLY A 115 -12.61 -3.66 -2.42
N ALA A 116 -12.52 -2.34 -2.52
CA ALA A 116 -11.63 -1.63 -3.45
C ALA A 116 -10.69 -0.68 -2.69
N ALA A 117 -9.40 -0.67 -3.08
CA ALA A 117 -8.38 0.26 -2.56
C ALA A 117 -8.10 1.37 -3.57
N ASP A 118 -7.84 2.59 -3.11
CA ASP A 118 -7.37 3.68 -4.00
C ASP A 118 -5.86 3.54 -4.28
N LEU A 119 -5.11 3.05 -3.28
CA LEU A 119 -3.68 2.80 -3.39
C LEU A 119 -3.33 1.43 -2.82
N VAL A 120 -2.63 0.63 -3.61
CA VAL A 120 -2.08 -0.67 -3.20
C VAL A 120 -0.56 -0.60 -3.22
N LEU A 121 0.06 -0.98 -2.10
CA LEU A 121 1.51 -1.04 -1.92
C LEU A 121 1.91 -2.50 -1.72
N VAL A 122 2.81 -2.99 -2.58
CA VAL A 122 3.33 -4.36 -2.52
C VAL A 122 4.83 -4.32 -2.27
N ASN A 123 5.25 -4.71 -1.07
CA ASN A 123 6.65 -4.71 -0.69
C ASN A 123 7.24 -6.12 -0.82
N GLY A 124 7.62 -6.48 -2.04
CA GLY A 124 8.22 -7.77 -2.35
C GLY A 124 7.22 -8.88 -2.72
N GLY A 125 7.74 -9.97 -3.29
CA GLY A 125 6.97 -11.18 -3.57
C GLY A 125 6.05 -11.10 -4.80
N ILE A 126 6.31 -10.14 -5.68
CA ILE A 126 5.61 -9.94 -6.95
C ILE A 126 6.60 -9.89 -8.11
N ASP A 127 6.24 -10.53 -9.22
CA ASP A 127 6.97 -10.42 -10.47
C ASP A 127 6.48 -9.19 -11.23
N LEU A 128 7.36 -8.20 -11.43
CA LEU A 128 7.02 -6.95 -12.14
C LEU A 128 6.75 -7.17 -13.64
N LEU A 129 7.29 -8.24 -14.24
CA LEU A 129 7.04 -8.59 -15.64
C LEU A 129 5.68 -9.29 -15.81
N HIS A 130 5.25 -10.01 -14.77
CA HIS A 130 3.97 -10.73 -14.74
C HIS A 130 3.22 -10.47 -13.42
N PRO A 131 2.71 -9.25 -13.20
CA PRO A 131 2.16 -8.82 -11.91
C PRO A 131 0.90 -9.59 -11.47
N CYS A 132 0.22 -10.25 -12.40
CA CYS A 132 -0.93 -11.13 -12.11
C CYS A 132 -0.53 -12.57 -11.76
N SER A 133 0.74 -12.93 -11.96
CA SER A 133 1.24 -14.27 -11.67
C SER A 133 1.67 -14.37 -10.20
N GLY A 134 1.39 -15.51 -9.57
CA GLY A 134 1.74 -15.76 -8.17
C GLY A 134 0.63 -15.49 -7.16
N GLY A 135 0.93 -15.75 -5.88
CA GLY A 135 -0.05 -15.72 -4.80
C GLY A 135 -0.62 -14.34 -4.49
N VAL A 136 0.14 -13.27 -4.74
CA VAL A 136 -0.30 -11.88 -4.53
C VAL A 136 -1.03 -11.34 -5.75
N GLY A 137 -0.49 -11.59 -6.94
CA GLY A 137 -1.00 -11.06 -8.22
C GLY A 137 -2.44 -11.44 -8.54
N ILE A 138 -2.84 -12.68 -8.21
CA ILE A 138 -4.22 -13.17 -8.42
C ILE A 138 -5.25 -12.33 -7.64
N TRP A 139 -4.88 -11.84 -6.45
CA TRP A 139 -5.78 -11.06 -5.60
C TRP A 139 -5.76 -9.58 -5.93
N LEU A 140 -4.70 -9.05 -6.53
CA LEU A 140 -4.63 -7.65 -6.96
C LEU A 140 -5.82 -7.27 -7.84
N ASN A 141 -6.24 -8.15 -8.77
CA ASN A 141 -7.39 -7.91 -9.63
C ASN A 141 -8.73 -7.80 -8.88
N ARG A 142 -8.82 -8.36 -7.66
CA ARG A 142 -10.03 -8.30 -6.83
C ARG A 142 -10.06 -7.10 -5.89
N VAL A 143 -8.90 -6.53 -5.57
CA VAL A 143 -8.77 -5.38 -4.66
C VAL A 143 -8.52 -4.06 -5.38
N ALA A 144 -8.13 -4.12 -6.66
CA ALA A 144 -7.97 -2.97 -7.54
C ALA A 144 -9.26 -2.69 -8.34
N HIS A 145 -9.53 -1.41 -8.57
CA HIS A 145 -10.52 -0.86 -9.48
C HIS A 145 -9.84 0.03 -10.54
N ASP A 146 -10.59 0.59 -11.48
CA ASP A 146 -10.04 1.31 -12.64
C ASP A 146 -9.19 2.54 -12.28
N GLU A 147 -9.41 3.13 -11.10
CA GLU A 147 -8.64 4.28 -10.58
C GLU A 147 -7.62 3.88 -9.51
N THR A 148 -7.48 2.59 -9.18
CA THR A 148 -6.49 2.12 -8.22
C THR A 148 -5.08 2.35 -8.74
N ILE A 149 -4.27 2.99 -7.91
CA ILE A 149 -2.84 3.13 -8.12
C ILE A 149 -2.14 1.97 -7.44
N ILE A 150 -1.36 1.19 -8.18
CA ILE A 150 -0.59 0.05 -7.64
C ILE A 150 0.89 0.41 -7.69
N LEU A 151 1.55 0.38 -6.53
CA LEU A 151 2.99 0.51 -6.41
C LEU A 151 3.56 -0.78 -5.86
N ALA A 152 4.56 -1.34 -6.54
CA ALA A 152 5.16 -2.61 -6.16
C ALA A 152 6.68 -2.57 -6.28
N CYS A 153 7.35 -3.37 -5.47
CA CYS A 153 8.76 -3.72 -5.66
C CYS A 153 8.91 -5.25 -5.61
N GLN A 154 9.90 -5.78 -6.33
CA GLN A 154 10.10 -7.23 -6.46
C GLN A 154 10.79 -7.79 -5.22
N GLU A 155 11.83 -7.11 -4.74
CA GLU A 155 12.51 -7.39 -3.48
C GLU A 155 12.32 -6.27 -2.45
N ILE A 156 12.39 -6.63 -1.16
CA ILE A 156 12.26 -5.66 -0.07
C ILE A 156 13.42 -4.67 -0.14
N GLY A 157 13.09 -3.38 -0.22
CA GLY A 157 14.08 -2.30 -0.28
C GLY A 157 14.49 -1.89 -1.69
N GLU A 158 13.89 -2.49 -2.73
CA GLU A 158 13.95 -1.98 -4.10
C GLU A 158 13.01 -0.79 -4.32
N GLU A 159 13.19 -0.11 -5.46
CA GLU A 159 12.34 1.02 -5.85
C GLU A 159 10.91 0.58 -6.12
N LEU A 160 9.96 1.29 -5.49
CA LEU A 160 8.53 1.13 -5.77
C LEU A 160 8.26 1.67 -7.17
N VAL A 161 7.88 0.78 -8.07
CA VAL A 161 7.48 1.12 -9.43
C VAL A 161 5.97 1.08 -9.56
N HIS A 162 5.44 1.95 -10.43
CA HIS A 162 4.03 1.94 -10.75
C HIS A 162 3.71 0.74 -11.62
N VAL A 163 2.80 -0.11 -11.16
CA VAL A 163 2.29 -1.26 -11.91
C VAL A 163 0.97 -0.83 -12.55
N ASP A 164 0.94 -0.80 -13.88
CA ASP A 164 -0.27 -0.43 -14.62
C ASP A 164 -1.33 -1.54 -14.45
N SER A 165 -2.48 -1.18 -13.89
CA SER A 165 -3.63 -2.08 -13.74
C SER A 165 -4.18 -2.53 -15.10
N ARG A 166 -3.90 -1.82 -16.20
CA ARG A 166 -4.30 -2.20 -17.57
C ARG A 166 -3.39 -3.25 -18.20
N ASN A 167 -2.14 -3.36 -17.74
CA ASN A 167 -1.23 -4.45 -18.12
C ASN A 167 -1.51 -5.74 -17.32
N MET A 168 -2.52 -5.72 -16.45
CA MET A 168 -3.14 -6.93 -15.90
C MET A 168 -4.04 -7.55 -16.99
N GLU A 169 -3.43 -8.02 -18.09
CA GLU A 169 -4.16 -8.70 -19.15
C GLU A 169 -4.88 -9.94 -18.56
N LEU A 170 -6.20 -9.85 -18.56
CA LEU A 170 -7.12 -10.90 -18.16
C LEU A 170 -6.86 -12.16 -19.02
N PRO A 171 -6.77 -13.38 -18.44
CA PRO A 171 -7.50 -14.46 -19.06
C PRO A 171 -8.98 -14.06 -18.95
N SER A 172 -9.55 -13.69 -20.09
CA SER A 172 -10.96 -13.44 -20.36
C SER A 172 -11.90 -13.86 -19.23
N ARG A 173 -12.73 -12.94 -18.74
CA ARG A 173 -13.95 -13.25 -17.99
C ARG A 173 -14.65 -14.44 -18.65
N ILE A 174 -14.50 -15.64 -18.10
CA ILE A 174 -15.35 -16.76 -18.44
C ILE A 174 -16.66 -16.43 -17.75
N ALA A 175 -17.60 -15.92 -18.54
CA ALA A 175 -19.00 -16.02 -18.25
C ALA A 175 -19.34 -17.51 -18.10
N ALA A 176 -19.83 -17.89 -16.93
CA ALA A 176 -20.59 -19.11 -16.70
C ALA A 176 -21.63 -18.81 -15.62
#